data_AF-A0A2X2VQ40-F1
#
_entry.id   AF-A0A2X2VQ40-F1
#
_cell.length_a   1.000
_cell.length_b   1.000
_cell.length_c   1.000
_cell.angle_alpha   90.00
_cell.angle_beta   90.00
_cell.angle_gamma   90.00
#
_symmetry.space_group_name_H-M   'P 1'
#
loop_
_entity.id
_entity.type
_entity.pdbx_description
1 polymer ?
#
loop_
_entity_poly.entity_id
_entity_poly.type
_entity_poly.pdbx_seq_one_letter_code
_entity_poly.pdbx_strand_id
1 'polypeptide(L)'
;MVDDVLPWEQMKLRMLNGSHSFLAYLGYLAGFQHISDCMQDSAFREAAYRLMINEQAPTLRITNVDLSRYAASLIERFANPALKHRTWQIAMDGSQKLPQRMLEGIREHLARGSDWPLLALGVAGWMRYVSGVDDAGATIDIRDPLSEKIRLLVESSSDAERVSALLSLQEVFGTDLVKNPLFVQAIEQAWRRIAQHGAHQAVIDTLKS
;
A
#
# COMPACT_ATOMS: atom_id res chain seq x y z
N MET A 1 5.66 -32.11 -0.84
CA MET A 1 4.70 -31.41 0.06
C MET A 1 5.56 -30.66 1.06
N VAL A 2 5.33 -29.36 1.27
CA VAL A 2 6.06 -28.58 2.29
C VAL A 2 5.26 -28.66 3.58
N ASP A 3 5.91 -28.98 4.70
CA ASP A 3 5.23 -29.25 5.98
C ASP A 3 4.76 -27.96 6.69
N ASP A 4 5.32 -26.80 6.32
CA ASP A 4 4.89 -25.48 6.78
C ASP A 4 4.68 -24.54 5.58
N VAL A 5 3.41 -24.17 5.35
CA VAL A 5 2.99 -23.28 4.25
C VAL A 5 3.05 -21.80 4.64
N LEU A 6 3.12 -21.48 5.93
CA LEU A 6 2.99 -20.11 6.42
C LEU A 6 4.08 -19.17 5.90
N PRO A 7 5.38 -19.55 5.82
CA PRO A 7 6.40 -18.67 5.24
C PRO A 7 6.17 -18.36 3.76
N TRP A 8 5.63 -19.32 3.00
CA TRP A 8 5.29 -19.15 1.58
C TRP A 8 4.10 -18.21 1.40
N GLU A 9 3.09 -18.36 2.25
CA GLU A 9 1.93 -17.47 2.27
C GLU A 9 2.34 -16.04 2.64
N GLN A 10 3.16 -15.84 3.67
CA GLN A 10 3.67 -14.52 4.05
C GLN A 10 4.47 -13.88 2.91
N MET A 11 5.37 -14.63 2.26
CA MET A 11 6.14 -14.15 1.12
C MET A 11 5.22 -13.63 0.01
N LYS A 12 4.21 -14.42 -0.38
CA LYS A 12 3.24 -14.03 -1.41
C LYS A 12 2.39 -12.83 -0.96
N LEU A 13 1.84 -12.86 0.26
CA LEU A 13 0.97 -11.81 0.78
C LEU A 13 1.67 -10.45 0.87
N ARG A 14 2.95 -10.45 1.24
CA ARG A 14 3.73 -9.22 1.41
C ARG A 14 4.37 -8.76 0.10
N MET A 15 5.17 -9.61 -0.54
CA MET A 15 5.93 -9.19 -1.73
C MET A 15 5.08 -9.08 -2.99
N LEU A 16 4.12 -9.98 -3.23
CA LEU A 16 3.25 -9.91 -4.41
C LEU A 16 2.00 -9.10 -4.12
N ASN A 17 1.24 -9.46 -3.09
CA ASN A 17 -0.05 -8.84 -2.84
C ASN A 17 0.10 -7.42 -2.24
N GLY A 18 1.09 -7.19 -1.38
CA GLY A 18 1.41 -5.87 -0.83
C GLY A 18 1.83 -4.87 -1.89
N SER A 19 2.75 -5.23 -2.78
CA SER A 19 3.14 -4.37 -3.90
C SER A 19 1.98 -4.14 -4.88
N HIS A 20 1.13 -5.14 -5.14
CA HIS A 20 -0.07 -4.95 -5.96
C HIS A 20 -1.03 -3.92 -5.34
N SER A 21 -1.24 -3.98 -4.02
CA SER A 21 -2.06 -3.00 -3.31
C SER A 21 -1.44 -1.60 -3.37
N PHE A 22 -0.13 -1.48 -3.15
CA PHE A 22 0.61 -0.21 -3.28
C PHE A 22 0.40 0.42 -4.66
N LEU A 23 0.65 -0.36 -5.72
CA LEU A 23 0.46 0.07 -7.11
C LEU A 23 -1.00 0.38 -7.43
N ALA A 24 -1.95 -0.39 -6.89
CA ALA A 24 -3.36 -0.18 -7.15
C ALA A 24 -3.85 1.16 -6.62
N TYR A 25 -3.55 1.51 -5.36
CA TYR A 25 -4.01 2.77 -4.78
C TYR A 25 -3.33 3.97 -5.40
N LEU A 26 -1.99 4.00 -5.37
CA LEU A 26 -1.22 5.15 -5.86
C LEU A 26 -1.31 5.28 -7.39
N GLY A 27 -1.37 4.15 -8.11
CA GLY A 27 -1.50 4.16 -9.56
C GLY A 27 -2.88 4.63 -9.99
N TYR A 28 -3.96 4.18 -9.33
CA TYR A 28 -5.30 4.69 -9.63
C TYR A 28 -5.39 6.20 -9.39
N LEU A 29 -4.89 6.68 -8.24
CA LEU A 29 -4.87 8.11 -7.91
C LEU A 29 -4.09 8.92 -8.95
N ALA A 30 -2.97 8.40 -9.44
CA ALA A 30 -2.15 9.00 -10.50
C ALA A 30 -2.73 8.86 -11.92
N GLY A 31 -3.91 8.25 -12.09
CA GLY A 31 -4.57 8.09 -13.39
C GLY A 31 -4.16 6.85 -14.19
N PHE A 32 -3.41 5.90 -13.60
CA PHE A 32 -3.07 4.64 -14.25
C PHE A 32 -4.21 3.62 -14.14
N GLN A 33 -4.71 3.17 -15.29
CA GLN A 33 -5.85 2.27 -15.36
C GLN A 33 -5.47 0.82 -14.99
N HIS A 34 -4.28 0.37 -15.37
CA HIS A 34 -3.79 -0.99 -15.15
C HIS A 34 -2.44 -1.02 -14.43
N ILE A 35 -2.14 -2.16 -13.80
CA ILE A 35 -0.82 -2.40 -13.19
C ILE A 35 0.32 -2.29 -14.21
N SER A 36 0.09 -2.74 -15.46
CA SER A 36 1.08 -2.59 -16.54
C SER A 36 1.42 -1.14 -16.85
N ASP A 37 0.45 -0.23 -16.68
CA ASP A 37 0.64 1.20 -16.93
C ASP A 37 1.54 1.80 -15.84
N CYS A 38 1.35 1.37 -14.59
CA CYS A 38 2.26 1.71 -13.48
C CYS A 38 3.69 1.24 -13.76
N MET A 39 3.88 0.08 -14.40
CA MET A 39 5.21 -0.47 -14.70
C MET A 39 5.93 0.23 -15.87
N GLN A 40 5.21 0.99 -16.69
CA GLN A 40 5.81 1.86 -17.71
C GLN A 40 6.44 3.11 -17.08
N ASP A 41 5.92 3.54 -15.93
CA ASP A 41 6.51 4.62 -15.14
C ASP A 41 7.72 4.13 -14.33
N SER A 42 8.86 4.79 -14.52
CA SER A 42 10.12 4.39 -13.88
C SER A 42 10.11 4.54 -12.36
N ALA A 43 9.41 5.54 -11.81
CA ALA A 43 9.32 5.77 -10.39
C ALA A 43 8.43 4.72 -9.72
N PHE A 44 7.28 4.39 -10.31
CA PHE A 44 6.42 3.33 -9.79
C PHE A 44 7.07 1.94 -9.86
N ARG A 45 7.78 1.64 -10.95
CA ARG A 45 8.53 0.39 -11.08
C ARG A 45 9.63 0.26 -10.02
N GLU A 46 10.40 1.33 -9.81
CA GLU A 46 11.45 1.38 -8.79
C GLU A 46 10.87 1.29 -7.37
N ALA A 47 9.80 2.03 -7.09
CA ALA A 47 9.12 2.00 -5.80
C ALA A 47 8.56 0.62 -5.48
N ALA A 48 7.93 -0.07 -6.44
CA ALA A 48 7.46 -1.44 -6.23
C ALA A 48 8.62 -2.40 -5.92
N TYR A 49 9.74 -2.29 -6.64
CA TYR A 49 10.92 -3.13 -6.40
C TYR A 49 11.54 -2.85 -5.02
N ARG A 50 11.74 -1.58 -4.65
CA ARG A 50 12.25 -1.20 -3.33
C ARG A 50 11.32 -1.60 -2.20
N LEU A 51 10.01 -1.45 -2.38
CA LEU A 51 9.02 -1.94 -1.41
C LEU A 51 9.19 -3.45 -1.20
N MET A 52 9.34 -4.23 -2.28
CA MET A 52 9.53 -5.67 -2.17
C MET A 52 10.82 -6.05 -1.42
N ILE A 53 11.94 -5.41 -1.75
CA ILE A 53 13.27 -5.84 -1.27
C ILE A 53 13.68 -5.19 0.05
N ASN A 54 13.38 -3.91 0.23
CA ASN A 54 13.87 -3.16 1.38
C ASN A 54 12.89 -3.18 2.55
N GLU A 55 11.59 -3.40 2.28
CA GLU A 55 10.56 -3.31 3.32
C GLU A 55 9.80 -4.63 3.48
N GLN A 56 9.37 -5.30 2.41
CA GLN A 56 8.63 -6.55 2.55
C GLN A 56 9.55 -7.74 2.86
N ALA A 57 10.60 -7.96 2.08
CA ALA A 57 11.51 -9.10 2.23
C ALA A 57 12.14 -9.23 3.63
N PRO A 58 12.62 -8.16 4.29
CA PRO A 58 13.23 -8.27 5.61
C PRO A 58 12.25 -8.75 6.69
N THR A 59 10.94 -8.61 6.47
CA THR A 59 9.92 -9.04 7.44
C THR A 59 9.59 -10.53 7.34
N LEU A 60 10.10 -11.23 6.32
CA LEU A 60 9.80 -12.63 6.05
C LEU A 60 10.69 -13.60 6.84
N ARG A 61 10.15 -14.78 7.13
CA ARG A 61 10.87 -15.89 7.79
C ARG A 61 11.28 -17.01 6.84
N ILE A 62 10.91 -16.90 5.56
CA ILE A 62 11.19 -17.94 4.56
C ILE A 62 12.70 -18.05 4.32
N THR A 63 13.19 -19.29 4.23
CA THR A 63 14.58 -19.61 3.94
C THR A 63 14.69 -20.31 2.58
N ASN A 64 15.90 -20.33 2.00
CA ASN A 64 16.19 -21.02 0.74
C ASN A 64 15.42 -20.49 -0.49
N VAL A 65 15.00 -19.23 -0.46
CA VAL A 65 14.41 -18.52 -1.60
C VAL A 65 15.25 -17.28 -1.90
N ASP A 66 15.60 -17.09 -3.17
CA ASP A 66 16.21 -15.84 -3.64
C ASP A 66 15.09 -14.79 -3.80
N LEU A 67 14.92 -13.96 -2.77
CA LEU A 67 13.88 -12.94 -2.74
C LEU A 67 14.14 -11.82 -3.76
N SER A 68 15.39 -11.55 -4.12
CA SER A 68 15.75 -10.59 -5.17
C SER A 68 15.31 -11.07 -6.54
N ARG A 69 15.59 -12.34 -6.86
CA ARG A 69 15.09 -12.98 -8.09
C ARG A 69 13.57 -13.09 -8.09
N TYR A 70 12.96 -13.37 -6.95
CA TYR A 70 11.50 -13.40 -6.82
C TYR A 70 10.90 -12.02 -7.13
N ALA A 71 11.39 -10.94 -6.52
CA ALA A 71 10.93 -9.58 -6.80
C ALA A 71 11.10 -9.20 -8.28
N ALA A 72 12.24 -9.51 -8.90
CA ALA A 72 12.46 -9.27 -10.32
C ALA A 72 11.39 -9.97 -11.19
N SER A 73 11.08 -11.24 -10.88
CA SER A 73 10.01 -11.99 -11.58
C SER A 73 8.61 -11.38 -11.37
N LEU A 74 8.35 -10.77 -10.22
CA LEU A 74 7.09 -10.07 -9.95
C LEU A 74 6.97 -8.79 -10.78
N ILE A 75 8.06 -8.02 -10.88
CA ILE A 75 8.12 -6.83 -11.75
C ILE A 75 7.87 -7.20 -13.21
N GLU A 76 8.54 -8.25 -13.72
CA GLU A 76 8.30 -8.76 -15.09
C GLU A 76 6.83 -9.15 -15.29
N ARG A 77 6.24 -9.85 -14.32
CA ARG A 77 4.84 -10.27 -14.37
C ARG A 77 3.88 -9.07 -14.35
N PHE A 78 4.13 -8.06 -13.53
CA PHE A 78 3.32 -6.84 -13.45
C PHE A 78 3.40 -6.03 -14.74
N ALA A 79 4.56 -6.05 -15.41
CA ALA A 79 4.78 -5.32 -16.66
C ALA A 79 4.09 -5.96 -17.88
N ASN A 80 3.57 -7.19 -17.76
CA ASN A 80 2.94 -7.90 -18.87
C ASN A 80 1.63 -7.21 -19.33
N PRO A 81 1.59 -6.56 -20.52
CA PRO A 81 0.44 -5.79 -20.97
C PRO A 81 -0.74 -6.67 -21.43
N ALA A 82 -0.54 -7.97 -21.59
CA ALA A 82 -1.61 -8.93 -21.87
C ALA A 82 -2.50 -9.15 -20.64
N LEU A 83 -1.97 -8.93 -19.44
CA LEU A 83 -2.73 -8.99 -18.20
C LEU A 83 -3.40 -7.64 -17.96
N LYS A 84 -4.70 -7.55 -18.25
CA LYS A 84 -5.52 -6.34 -18.01
C LYS A 84 -5.95 -6.19 -16.55
N HIS A 85 -5.00 -6.30 -15.62
CA HIS A 85 -5.25 -6.12 -14.20
C HIS A 85 -5.51 -4.64 -13.90
N ARG A 86 -6.79 -4.27 -13.75
CA ARG A 86 -7.17 -2.89 -13.42
C ARG A 86 -6.75 -2.54 -12.00
N THR A 87 -6.16 -1.36 -11.82
CA THR A 87 -5.80 -0.81 -10.50
C THR A 87 -7.03 -0.78 -9.59
N TRP A 88 -8.16 -0.30 -10.12
CA TRP A 88 -9.46 -0.28 -9.42
C TRP A 88 -9.91 -1.65 -8.89
N GLN A 89 -9.79 -2.71 -9.70
CA GLN A 89 -10.19 -4.07 -9.27
C GLN A 89 -9.30 -4.61 -8.16
N ILE A 90 -8.01 -4.29 -8.19
CA ILE A 90 -7.07 -4.71 -7.14
C ILE A 90 -7.32 -3.92 -5.85
N ALA A 91 -7.68 -2.63 -5.98
CA ALA A 91 -7.94 -1.71 -4.88
C ALA A 91 -9.19 -2.05 -4.04
N MET A 92 -10.13 -2.83 -4.59
CA MET A 92 -11.32 -3.30 -3.87
C MET A 92 -10.97 -4.00 -2.54
N ASP A 93 -11.90 -4.02 -1.59
CA ASP A 93 -11.77 -4.75 -0.32
C ASP A 93 -10.46 -4.44 0.42
N GLY A 94 -10.01 -3.19 0.34
CA GLY A 94 -8.77 -2.73 0.94
C GLY A 94 -8.74 -2.94 2.45
N SER A 95 -9.88 -2.76 3.13
CA SER A 95 -10.01 -3.03 4.56
C SER A 95 -9.64 -4.47 4.94
N GLN A 96 -9.95 -5.44 4.07
CA GLN A 96 -9.66 -6.85 4.27
C GLN A 96 -8.24 -7.24 3.84
N LYS A 97 -7.55 -6.37 3.11
CA LYS A 97 -6.27 -6.64 2.45
C LYS A 97 -5.10 -5.99 3.18
N LEU A 98 -5.27 -4.75 3.64
CA LEU A 98 -4.21 -3.98 4.29
C LEU A 98 -3.53 -4.69 5.47
N PRO A 99 -4.26 -5.36 6.39
CA PRO A 99 -3.65 -5.97 7.57
C PRO A 99 -2.49 -6.91 7.21
N GLN A 100 -2.76 -7.94 6.41
CA GLN A 100 -1.78 -8.97 6.05
C GLN A 100 -0.79 -8.55 4.95
N ARG A 101 -1.10 -7.49 4.18
CA ARG A 101 -0.27 -7.04 3.05
C ARG A 101 0.74 -5.95 3.42
N MET A 102 0.43 -5.14 4.42
CA MET A 102 1.25 -3.99 4.81
C MET A 102 1.40 -3.89 6.32
N LEU A 103 0.30 -3.91 7.08
CA LEU A 103 0.34 -3.57 8.52
C LEU A 103 1.14 -4.58 9.35
N GLU A 104 1.06 -5.88 9.05
CA GLU A 104 1.92 -6.87 9.72
C GLU A 104 3.41 -6.66 9.41
N GLY A 105 3.76 -6.20 8.21
CA GLY A 105 5.13 -5.85 7.87
C GLY A 105 5.59 -4.61 8.66
N ILE A 106 4.74 -3.59 8.76
CA ILE A 106 5.01 -2.39 9.54
C ILE A 106 5.23 -2.72 11.03
N ARG A 107 4.45 -3.64 11.61
CA ARG A 107 4.69 -4.11 12.99
C ARG A 107 6.09 -4.69 13.18
N GLU A 108 6.57 -5.48 12.22
CA GLU A 108 7.93 -6.04 12.25
C GLU A 108 9.00 -4.93 12.16
N HIS A 109 8.78 -3.91 11.33
CA HIS A 109 9.69 -2.75 11.26
C HIS A 109 9.71 -1.93 12.55
N LEU A 110 8.53 -1.64 13.12
CA LEU A 110 8.42 -0.93 14.40
C LEU A 110 9.14 -1.69 15.53
N ALA A 111 9.00 -3.01 15.58
CA ALA A 111 9.67 -3.84 16.58
C ALA A 111 11.21 -3.84 16.43
N ARG A 112 11.72 -3.61 15.21
CA ARG A 112 13.16 -3.64 14.89
C ARG A 112 13.80 -2.25 14.78
N GLY A 113 12.99 -1.19 14.78
CA GLY A 113 13.46 0.17 14.57
C GLY A 113 14.04 0.41 13.18
N SER A 114 13.55 -0.29 12.15
CA SER A 114 13.97 -0.10 10.75
C SER A 114 12.96 0.72 9.96
N ASP A 115 13.41 1.31 8.84
CA ASP A 115 12.60 2.21 8.01
C ASP A 115 11.60 1.46 7.12
N TRP A 116 10.47 2.11 6.83
CA TRP A 116 9.36 1.59 6.01
C TRP A 116 8.56 2.68 5.25
N PRO A 117 9.23 3.63 4.57
CA PRO A 117 8.55 4.79 3.97
C PRO A 117 7.57 4.42 2.85
N LEU A 118 7.82 3.37 2.06
CA LEU A 118 6.92 2.96 0.97
C LEU A 118 5.68 2.22 1.50
N LEU A 119 5.80 1.46 2.59
CA LEU A 119 4.67 0.91 3.33
C LEU A 119 3.79 2.03 3.90
N ALA A 120 4.39 3.07 4.47
CA ALA A 120 3.65 4.25 4.94
C ALA A 120 2.90 4.93 3.80
N LEU A 121 3.57 5.13 2.65
CA LEU A 121 2.96 5.67 1.44
C LEU A 121 1.83 4.79 0.89
N GLY A 122 1.98 3.47 0.93
CA GLY A 122 0.94 2.53 0.52
C GLY A 122 -0.33 2.62 1.37
N VAL A 123 -0.18 2.74 2.70
CA VAL A 123 -1.29 2.94 3.63
C VAL A 123 -1.94 4.31 3.43
N ALA A 124 -1.16 5.38 3.30
CA ALA A 124 -1.68 6.71 3.00
C ALA A 124 -2.38 6.77 1.63
N GLY A 125 -1.86 6.04 0.64
CA GLY A 125 -2.49 5.88 -0.68
C GLY A 125 -3.86 5.20 -0.58
N TRP A 126 -4.00 4.16 0.23
CA TRP A 126 -5.32 3.57 0.52
C TRP A 126 -6.24 4.60 1.18
N MET A 127 -5.77 5.34 2.20
CA MET A 127 -6.57 6.37 2.86
C MET A 127 -7.06 7.45 1.87
N ARG A 128 -6.19 7.87 0.94
CA ARG A 128 -6.52 8.89 -0.07
C ARG A 128 -7.49 8.32 -1.10
N TYR A 129 -7.32 7.07 -1.51
CA TYR A 129 -8.24 6.38 -2.42
C TYR A 129 -9.64 6.24 -1.81
N VAL A 130 -9.74 5.77 -0.57
CA VAL A 130 -11.04 5.61 0.10
C VAL A 130 -11.67 6.93 0.55
N SER A 131 -10.95 8.04 0.38
CA SER A 131 -11.49 9.40 0.53
C SER A 131 -12.35 9.85 -0.67
N GLY A 132 -12.41 9.05 -1.75
CA GLY A 132 -13.49 9.11 -2.74
C GLY A 132 -13.27 10.05 -3.93
N VAL A 133 -12.12 10.72 -4.01
CA VAL A 133 -11.78 11.63 -5.13
C VAL A 133 -10.35 11.37 -5.56
N ASP A 134 -10.06 11.22 -6.85
CA ASP A 134 -8.70 11.04 -7.36
C ASP A 134 -7.92 12.36 -7.47
N ASP A 135 -6.69 12.33 -8.01
CA ASP A 135 -5.86 13.53 -8.15
C ASP A 135 -6.34 14.45 -9.30
N ALA A 136 -7.19 13.93 -10.21
CA ALA A 136 -7.84 14.71 -11.26
C ALA A 136 -9.18 15.32 -10.80
N GLY A 137 -9.61 15.05 -9.57
CA GLY A 137 -10.86 15.55 -9.01
C GLY A 137 -12.10 14.70 -9.36
N ALA A 138 -11.91 13.52 -9.94
CA ALA A 138 -13.02 12.63 -10.29
C ALA A 138 -13.41 11.73 -9.10
N THR A 139 -14.72 11.47 -8.97
CA THR A 139 -15.25 10.58 -7.93
C THR A 139 -14.82 9.14 -8.15
N ILE A 140 -14.42 8.48 -7.07
CA ILE A 140 -14.00 7.08 -7.05
C ILE A 140 -15.17 6.19 -6.59
N ASP A 141 -15.51 5.16 -7.37
CA ASP A 141 -16.44 4.11 -6.94
C ASP A 141 -15.73 3.14 -5.97
N ILE A 142 -15.84 3.41 -4.67
CA ILE A 142 -15.20 2.60 -3.62
C ILE A 142 -16.00 1.32 -3.40
N ARG A 143 -15.37 0.17 -3.65
CA ARG A 143 -15.92 -1.17 -3.37
C ARG A 143 -15.16 -1.81 -2.22
N ASP A 144 -15.78 -1.79 -1.05
CA ASP A 144 -15.19 -2.32 0.18
C ASP A 144 -16.30 -2.79 1.15
N PRO A 145 -16.13 -3.88 1.91
CA PRO A 145 -17.10 -4.33 2.91
C PRO A 145 -17.35 -3.29 4.02
N LEU A 146 -16.37 -2.42 4.31
CA LEU A 146 -16.48 -1.33 5.28
C LEU A 146 -16.80 0.03 4.63
N SER A 147 -17.22 0.05 3.35
CA SER A 147 -17.45 1.28 2.57
C SER A 147 -18.38 2.29 3.26
N GLU A 148 -19.46 1.85 3.90
CA GLU A 148 -20.35 2.76 4.63
C GLU A 148 -19.67 3.41 5.84
N LYS A 149 -18.95 2.63 6.65
CA LYS A 149 -18.21 3.15 7.81
C LYS A 149 -17.11 4.12 7.39
N ILE A 150 -16.38 3.77 6.33
CA ILE A 150 -15.36 4.62 5.71
C ILE A 150 -16.00 5.93 5.23
N ARG A 151 -17.12 5.87 4.50
CA ARG A 151 -17.82 7.06 3.99
C ARG A 151 -18.20 8.00 5.13
N LEU A 152 -18.78 7.48 6.21
CA LEU A 152 -19.16 8.29 7.38
C LEU A 152 -17.96 8.99 8.03
N LEU A 153 -16.83 8.30 8.18
CA LEU A 153 -15.58 8.89 8.68
C LEU A 153 -15.03 9.98 7.74
N VAL A 154 -15.12 9.75 6.42
CA VAL A 154 -14.71 10.70 5.39
C VAL A 154 -15.59 11.96 5.41
N GLU A 155 -16.91 11.81 5.47
CA GLU A 155 -17.87 12.91 5.49
C GLU A 155 -17.79 13.75 6.78
N SER A 156 -17.37 13.12 7.89
CA SER A 156 -17.25 13.78 9.20
C SER A 156 -15.85 14.31 9.53
N SER A 157 -14.90 14.26 8.58
CA SER A 157 -13.53 14.73 8.79
C SER A 157 -13.07 15.70 7.70
N SER A 158 -12.39 16.77 8.13
CA SER A 158 -11.62 17.62 7.25
C SER A 158 -10.37 16.88 6.72
N ASP A 159 -9.68 17.47 5.73
CA ASP A 159 -8.42 16.92 5.22
C ASP A 159 -7.37 16.73 6.34
N ALA A 160 -7.28 17.71 7.25
CA ALA A 160 -6.36 17.68 8.38
C ALA A 160 -6.67 16.57 9.40
N GLU A 161 -7.94 16.17 9.51
CA GLU A 161 -8.40 15.14 10.46
C GLU A 161 -8.51 13.77 9.80
N ARG A 162 -8.41 13.69 8.46
CA ARG A 162 -8.74 12.49 7.67
C ARG A 162 -7.96 11.26 8.10
N VAL A 163 -6.67 11.41 8.34
CA VAL A 163 -5.79 10.31 8.79
C VAL A 163 -6.25 9.79 10.16
N SER A 164 -6.44 10.69 11.14
CA SER A 164 -6.92 10.33 12.48
C SER A 164 -8.28 9.63 12.43
N ALA A 165 -9.22 10.15 11.63
CA ALA A 165 -10.54 9.56 11.45
C ALA A 165 -10.46 8.14 10.89
N LEU A 166 -9.69 7.92 9.81
CA LEU A 166 -9.54 6.59 9.20
C LEU A 166 -8.75 5.61 10.08
N LEU A 167 -7.77 6.08 10.86
CA LEU A 167 -7.06 5.27 11.83
C LEU A 167 -7.97 4.71 12.94
N SER A 168 -9.13 5.32 13.18
CA SER A 168 -10.12 4.79 14.13
C SER A 168 -10.77 3.46 13.71
N LEU A 169 -10.55 2.99 12.47
CA LEU A 169 -11.00 1.70 11.97
C LEU A 169 -10.21 0.55 12.59
N GLN A 170 -10.60 0.13 13.79
CA GLN A 170 -9.96 -0.96 14.54
C GLN A 170 -9.98 -2.30 13.78
N GLU A 171 -10.98 -2.53 12.93
CA GLU A 171 -11.07 -3.71 12.07
C GLU A 171 -9.92 -3.80 11.07
N VAL A 172 -9.29 -2.67 10.74
CA VAL A 172 -8.14 -2.57 9.83
C VAL A 172 -6.84 -2.42 10.62
N PHE A 173 -6.77 -1.42 11.51
CA PHE A 173 -5.52 -1.02 12.15
C PHE A 173 -5.24 -1.72 13.49
N GLY A 174 -6.22 -2.45 14.04
CA GLY A 174 -6.14 -2.97 15.39
C GLY A 174 -6.14 -1.84 16.44
N THR A 175 -5.67 -2.16 17.64
CA THR A 175 -5.62 -1.20 18.77
C THR A 175 -4.20 -0.80 19.16
N ASP A 176 -3.20 -1.42 18.52
CA ASP A 176 -1.78 -1.29 18.82
C ASP A 176 -1.12 -0.21 17.95
N LEU A 177 -1.29 -0.27 16.63
CA LEU A 177 -0.64 0.66 15.69
C LEU A 177 -1.02 2.12 15.95
N VAL A 178 -2.30 2.37 16.23
CA VAL A 178 -2.83 3.72 16.51
C VAL A 178 -2.26 4.34 17.80
N LYS A 179 -1.68 3.54 18.69
CA LYS A 179 -1.01 4.01 19.92
C LYS A 179 0.49 4.25 19.71
N ASN A 180 1.04 3.86 18.56
CA ASN A 180 2.45 4.04 18.26
C ASN A 180 2.66 5.39 17.53
N PRO A 181 3.34 6.38 18.15
CA PRO A 181 3.49 7.70 17.55
C PRO A 181 4.34 7.68 16.27
N LEU A 182 5.30 6.76 16.14
CA LEU A 182 6.11 6.63 14.92
C LEU A 182 5.24 6.16 13.74
N PHE A 183 4.32 5.23 14.00
CA PHE A 183 3.35 4.79 12.99
C PHE A 183 2.47 5.96 12.52
N VAL A 184 1.81 6.64 13.47
CA VAL A 184 0.88 7.73 13.15
C VAL A 184 1.60 8.85 12.39
N GLN A 185 2.79 9.27 12.85
CA GLN A 185 3.56 10.33 12.19
C GLN A 185 3.98 9.95 10.77
N ALA A 186 4.42 8.70 10.54
CA ALA A 186 4.81 8.25 9.21
C ALA A 186 3.62 8.26 8.22
N ILE A 187 2.44 7.82 8.66
CA ILE A 187 1.22 7.85 7.83
C ILE A 187 0.78 9.29 7.56
N GLU A 188 0.81 10.18 8.56
CA GLU A 188 0.47 11.59 8.37
C GLU A 188 1.43 12.29 7.39
N GLN A 189 2.73 12.03 7.49
CA GLN A 189 3.73 12.59 6.57
C GLN A 189 3.49 12.10 5.15
N ALA A 190 3.23 10.80 4.97
CA ALA A 190 2.91 10.23 3.67
C ALA A 190 1.59 10.80 3.09
N TRP A 191 0.56 10.96 3.93
CA TRP A 191 -0.70 11.61 3.55
C TRP A 191 -0.46 13.02 3.05
N ARG A 192 0.28 13.85 3.80
CA ARG A 192 0.57 15.24 3.43
C ARG A 192 1.29 15.32 2.08
N ARG A 193 2.25 14.42 1.80
CA ARG A 193 2.92 14.35 0.49
C ARG A 193 1.92 14.11 -0.64
N ILE A 194 1.02 13.14 -0.48
CA ILE A 194 0.00 12.83 -1.48
C ILE A 194 -0.99 14.01 -1.64
N ALA A 195 -1.49 14.56 -0.53
CA ALA A 195 -2.46 15.66 -0.56
C ALA A 195 -1.89 16.95 -1.19
N GLN A 196 -0.59 17.22 -1.01
CA GLN A 196 0.05 18.42 -1.53
C GLN A 196 0.54 18.26 -2.97
N HIS A 197 1.11 17.10 -3.33
CA HIS A 197 1.82 16.94 -4.60
C HIS A 197 1.13 15.97 -5.58
N GLY A 198 0.11 15.24 -5.14
CA GLY A 198 -0.47 14.10 -5.86
C GLY A 198 0.32 12.81 -5.65
N ALA A 199 -0.32 11.67 -5.92
CA ALA A 199 0.23 10.34 -5.69
C ALA A 199 1.51 10.08 -6.50
N HIS A 200 1.56 10.54 -7.76
CA HIS A 200 2.73 10.33 -8.62
C HIS A 200 3.98 11.02 -8.07
N GLN A 201 3.87 12.31 -7.76
CA GLN A 201 5.00 13.06 -7.20
C GLN A 201 5.36 12.56 -5.80
N ALA A 202 4.38 12.14 -4.98
CA ALA A 202 4.64 11.55 -3.67
C ALA A 202 5.47 10.25 -3.76
N VAL A 203 5.26 9.42 -4.80
CA VAL A 203 6.11 8.24 -5.07
C VAL A 203 7.55 8.67 -5.38
N ILE A 204 7.74 9.67 -6.25
CA ILE A 204 9.08 10.20 -6.58
C ILE A 204 9.77 10.76 -5.33
N ASP A 205 9.07 11.54 -4.52
CA ASP A 205 9.64 12.19 -3.34
C ASP A 205 10.02 11.16 -2.27
N THR A 206 9.28 10.06 -2.17
CA THR A 206 9.56 8.98 -1.23
C THR A 206 10.78 8.15 -1.65
N LEU A 207 11.10 8.09 -2.94
CA LEU A 207 12.32 7.42 -3.42
C LEU A 207 13.62 8.21 -3.16
N LYS A 208 13.49 9.51 -2.84
CA LYS A 208 14.61 10.42 -2.58
C LYS A 208 14.92 10.61 -1.09
N SER A 209 13.99 10.22 -0.21
CA SER A 209 14.15 10.28 1.25
C SER A 209 15.00 9.17 1.81
#